data_AF-A0A932S3F4-F1
#
_entry.id   AF-A0A932S3F4-F1
#
_cell.length_a   1.000
_cell.length_b   1.000
_cell.length_c   1.000
_cell.angle_alpha   90.00
_cell.angle_beta   90.00
_cell.angle_gamma   90.00
#
_symmetry.space_group_name_H-M   'P 1'
#
loop_
_entity.id
_entity.type
_entity.pdbx_description
1 polymer ?
#
loop_
_entity_poly.entity_id
_entity_poly.type
_entity_poly.pdbx_seq_one_letter_code
_entity_poly.pdbx_strand_id
1 'polypeptide(L)'
;MGRTTSALLPATERLAEGMGERLRLARLRRKLTALQVCERAGMSPMTLRALERGSTGATLGAYLAVMQVLGMQNQLELLAKDDPLGRTLQDIQLNKSKNAKSLERPDQLKQVVTAYPEAKPVTSALKVADKPSEWRSDTDGYTTDDLMALFQPSDTTRKK
;
A
#
# COMPACT_ATOMS: atom_id res chain seq x y z
N MET A 1 -18.75 17.23 31.12
CA MET A 1 -17.63 17.23 30.15
C MET A 1 -18.07 16.43 28.93
N GLY A 2 -18.41 17.11 27.83
CA GLY A 2 -18.81 16.47 26.58
C GLY A 2 -17.60 15.79 25.94
N ARG A 3 -17.66 14.47 25.72
CA ARG A 3 -16.61 13.78 24.97
C ARG A 3 -16.88 14.06 23.49
N THR A 4 -16.12 14.98 22.91
CA THR A 4 -16.05 15.16 21.46
C THR A 4 -15.23 14.00 20.89
N THR A 5 -15.87 12.85 20.71
CA THR A 5 -15.31 11.74 19.94
C THR A 5 -15.52 12.04 18.48
N SER A 6 -14.44 12.15 17.70
CA SER A 6 -14.51 12.31 16.25
C SER A 6 -15.33 11.16 15.66
N ALA A 7 -16.31 11.49 14.80
CA ALA A 7 -17.09 10.48 14.11
C ALA A 7 -16.16 9.64 13.23
N LEU A 8 -16.10 8.34 13.50
CA LEU A 8 -15.30 7.40 12.72
C LEU A 8 -16.13 6.87 11.55
N LEU A 9 -15.45 6.31 10.56
CA LEU A 9 -16.15 5.63 9.47
C LEU A 9 -16.80 4.35 10.01
N PRO A 10 -17.96 3.92 9.48
CA PRO A 10 -18.63 2.70 9.93
C PRO A 10 -17.74 1.45 9.86
N ALA A 11 -16.84 1.38 8.87
CA ALA A 11 -15.89 0.28 8.75
C ALA A 11 -14.90 0.24 9.93
N THR A 12 -14.41 1.39 10.39
CA THR A 12 -13.52 1.49 11.55
C THR A 12 -14.24 1.23 12.88
N GLU A 13 -15.51 1.59 12.99
CA GLU A 13 -16.33 1.25 14.17
C GLU A 13 -16.48 -0.27 14.31
N ARG A 14 -16.75 -0.99 13.22
CA ARG A 14 -16.80 -2.46 13.22
C ARG A 14 -15.48 -3.11 13.64
N LEU A 15 -14.35 -2.50 13.30
CA LEU A 15 -13.03 -2.98 13.78
C LEU A 15 -12.90 -2.82 15.29
N ALA A 16 -13.38 -1.70 15.85
CA ALA A 16 -13.39 -1.46 17.28
C ALA A 16 -14.36 -2.42 18.01
N GLU A 17 -15.54 -2.67 17.45
CA GLU A 17 -16.50 -3.69 17.93
C GLU A 17 -15.85 -5.08 17.97
N GLY A 18 -15.22 -5.50 16.87
CA GLY A 18 -14.53 -6.79 16.81
C GLY A 18 -13.36 -6.90 17.81
N MET A 19 -12.66 -5.80 18.09
CA MET A 19 -11.66 -5.75 19.16
C MET A 19 -12.31 -5.94 20.54
N GLY A 20 -13.42 -5.26 20.82
CA GLY A 20 -14.17 -5.39 22.06
C GLY A 20 -14.69 -6.81 22.29
N GLU A 21 -15.23 -7.44 21.24
CA GLU A 21 -15.69 -8.83 21.28
C GLU A 21 -14.56 -9.81 21.63
N ARG A 22 -13.38 -9.64 21.03
CA ARG A 22 -12.20 -10.45 21.37
C ARG A 22 -11.82 -10.29 22.84
N LEU A 23 -11.95 -9.09 23.39
CA LEU A 23 -11.71 -8.82 24.81
C LEU A 23 -12.72 -9.54 25.71
N ARG A 24 -14.01 -9.50 25.34
CA ARG A 24 -15.07 -10.24 26.03
C ARG A 24 -14.83 -11.75 25.98
N LEU A 25 -14.48 -12.28 24.81
CA LEU A 25 -14.15 -13.70 24.64
C LEU A 25 -12.92 -14.08 25.48
N ALA A 26 -11.88 -13.24 25.49
CA ALA A 26 -10.70 -13.42 26.30
C ALA A 26 -11.02 -13.48 27.80
N ARG A 27 -11.95 -12.65 28.29
CA ARG A 27 -12.46 -12.73 29.66
C ARG A 27 -13.21 -14.04 29.93
N LEU A 28 -14.14 -14.41 29.05
CA LEU A 28 -14.96 -15.62 29.20
C LEU A 28 -14.11 -16.91 29.17
N ARG A 29 -13.11 -16.98 28.29
CA ARG A 29 -12.16 -18.11 28.20
C ARG A 29 -11.38 -18.30 29.51
N ARG A 30 -11.09 -17.22 30.24
CA ARG A 30 -10.42 -17.23 31.54
C ARG A 30 -11.38 -17.40 32.72
N LYS A 31 -12.68 -17.55 32.46
CA LYS A 31 -13.75 -17.70 33.47
C LYS A 31 -13.78 -16.55 34.49
N LEU A 32 -13.39 -15.34 34.07
CA LEU A 32 -13.42 -14.16 34.93
C LEU A 32 -14.78 -13.46 34.84
N THR A 33 -15.35 -13.10 36.00
CA THR A 33 -16.57 -12.30 36.02
C THR A 33 -16.28 -10.87 35.60
N ALA A 34 -17.29 -10.17 35.09
CA ALA A 34 -17.16 -8.77 34.74
C ALA A 34 -16.74 -7.93 35.96
N LEU A 35 -17.31 -8.24 37.13
CA LEU A 35 -17.02 -7.56 38.40
C LEU A 35 -15.54 -7.72 38.80
N GLN A 36 -14.99 -8.94 38.75
CA GLN A 36 -13.59 -9.20 39.06
C GLN A 36 -12.63 -8.41 38.15
N VAL A 37 -12.93 -8.31 36.86
CA VAL A 37 -12.10 -7.54 35.93
C VAL A 37 -12.22 -6.04 36.21
N CYS A 38 -13.42 -5.55 36.51
CA CYS A 38 -13.66 -4.16 36.86
C CYS A 38 -12.88 -3.72 38.11
N GLU A 39 -12.92 -4.55 39.17
CA GLU A 39 -12.20 -4.28 40.42
C GLU A 39 -10.69 -4.23 40.20
N ARG A 40 -10.13 -5.20 39.47
CA ARG A 40 -8.69 -5.26 39.17
C ARG A 40 -8.22 -4.15 38.25
N ALA A 41 -9.06 -3.72 37.31
CA ALA A 41 -8.74 -2.65 36.38
C ALA A 41 -9.13 -1.25 36.91
N GLY A 42 -9.73 -1.15 38.10
CA GLY A 42 -10.14 0.11 38.71
C GLY A 42 -11.20 0.88 37.93
N MET A 43 -12.19 0.19 37.34
CA MET A 43 -13.23 0.83 36.51
C MET A 43 -14.65 0.38 36.83
N SER A 44 -15.64 1.13 36.35
CA SER A 44 -17.04 0.76 36.53
C SER A 44 -17.46 -0.40 35.60
N PRO A 45 -18.45 -1.23 36.00
CA PRO A 45 -19.03 -2.27 35.13
C PRO A 45 -19.62 -1.71 33.83
N MET A 46 -20.13 -0.47 33.89
CA MET A 46 -20.68 0.21 32.72
C MET A 46 -19.58 0.56 31.71
N THR A 47 -18.41 0.96 32.20
CA THR A 47 -17.21 1.21 31.39
C THR A 47 -16.73 -0.08 30.75
N LEU A 48 -16.58 -1.18 31.50
CA LEU A 48 -16.17 -2.47 30.94
C LEU A 48 -17.14 -2.94 29.83
N ARG A 49 -18.46 -2.80 30.04
CA ARG A 49 -19.46 -3.13 29.00
C ARG A 49 -19.34 -2.25 27.76
N ALA A 50 -18.92 -0.99 27.89
CA ALA A 50 -18.67 -0.12 26.74
C ALA A 50 -17.41 -0.55 25.98
N LEU A 51 -16.35 -0.94 26.70
CA LEU A 51 -15.12 -1.47 26.10
C LEU A 51 -15.36 -2.81 25.37
N GLU A 52 -16.11 -3.73 25.99
CA GLU A 52 -16.48 -5.02 25.39
C GLU A 52 -17.37 -4.87 24.16
N ARG A 53 -18.08 -3.75 24.01
CA ARG A 53 -18.84 -3.39 22.80
C ARG A 53 -18.00 -2.64 21.76
N GLY A 54 -16.74 -2.33 22.05
CA GLY A 54 -15.89 -1.58 21.12
C GLY A 54 -16.15 -0.08 21.07
N SER A 55 -16.59 0.53 22.18
CA SER A 55 -16.85 1.97 22.23
C SER A 55 -15.61 2.80 21.90
N THR A 56 -15.66 3.51 20.77
CA THR A 56 -14.60 4.41 20.28
C THR A 56 -14.33 5.61 21.18
N GLY A 57 -15.26 5.92 22.10
CA GLY A 57 -15.11 6.97 23.10
C GLY A 57 -14.40 6.55 24.39
N ALA A 58 -14.03 5.28 24.53
CA ALA A 58 -13.19 4.84 25.63
C ALA A 58 -11.73 5.22 25.36
N THR A 59 -11.01 5.57 26.42
CA THR A 59 -9.59 5.90 26.30
C THR A 59 -8.76 4.65 26.03
N LEU A 60 -7.68 4.79 25.26
CA LEU A 60 -6.74 3.68 25.02
C LEU A 60 -6.20 3.10 26.34
N GLY A 61 -5.96 3.96 27.34
CA GLY A 61 -5.54 3.53 28.68
C GLY A 61 -6.55 2.60 29.37
N ALA A 62 -7.85 2.81 29.17
CA ALA A 62 -8.87 1.92 29.71
C ALA A 62 -8.80 0.53 29.06
N TYR A 63 -8.59 0.46 27.74
CA TYR A 63 -8.39 -0.81 27.04
C TYR A 63 -7.15 -1.54 27.54
N LEU A 64 -6.04 -0.82 27.73
CA LEU A 64 -4.79 -1.38 28.25
C LEU A 64 -4.94 -1.92 29.67
N ALA A 65 -5.64 -1.21 30.56
CA ALA A 65 -5.89 -1.68 31.92
C ALA A 65 -6.64 -3.03 31.92
N VAL A 66 -7.66 -3.19 31.06
CA VAL A 66 -8.34 -4.48 30.91
C VAL A 66 -7.42 -5.55 30.33
N MET A 67 -6.64 -5.23 29.29
CA MET A 67 -5.68 -6.17 28.70
C MET A 67 -4.62 -6.64 29.70
N GLN A 68 -4.16 -5.75 30.59
CA GLN A 68 -3.21 -6.07 31.65
C GLN A 68 -3.80 -7.07 32.65
N VAL A 69 -5.05 -6.85 33.09
CA VAL A 69 -5.76 -7.80 33.97
C VAL A 69 -5.99 -9.14 33.29
N LEU A 70 -6.21 -9.15 31.97
CA LEU A 70 -6.33 -10.37 31.18
C LEU A 70 -4.96 -10.99 30.83
N GLY A 71 -3.84 -10.32 31.07
CA GLY A 71 -2.50 -10.81 30.74
C GLY A 71 -2.21 -10.87 29.23
N MET A 72 -2.77 -9.94 28.45
CA MET A 72 -2.59 -9.85 26.99
C MET A 72 -2.09 -8.48 26.52
N GLN A 73 -1.49 -7.69 27.41
CA GLN A 73 -0.92 -6.38 27.10
C GLN A 73 0.14 -6.43 25.98
N ASN A 74 0.87 -7.53 25.85
CA ASN A 74 1.90 -7.71 24.82
C ASN A 74 1.32 -7.75 23.39
N GLN A 75 0.01 -7.95 23.24
CA GLN A 75 -0.63 -7.88 21.92
C GLN A 75 -0.54 -6.49 21.30
N LEU A 76 -0.36 -5.44 22.11
CA LEU A 76 -0.14 -4.10 21.61
C LEU A 76 1.19 -3.96 20.85
N GLU A 77 2.20 -4.78 21.16
CA GLU A 77 3.47 -4.77 20.43
C GLU A 77 3.32 -5.28 18.99
N LEU A 78 2.35 -6.16 18.77
CA LEU A 78 2.01 -6.64 17.43
C LEU A 78 1.21 -5.62 16.62
N LEU A 79 0.56 -4.67 17.31
CA LEU A 79 -0.19 -3.60 16.67
C LEU A 79 0.79 -2.63 16.01
N ALA A 80 0.71 -2.49 14.68
CA ALA A 80 1.61 -1.68 13.86
C ALA A 80 3.08 -2.13 13.83
N LYS A 81 3.38 -3.39 14.18
CA LYS A 81 4.73 -3.96 14.04
C LYS A 81 5.22 -3.94 12.58
N ASP A 82 4.33 -4.24 11.65
CA ASP A 82 4.61 -4.22 10.22
C ASP A 82 3.71 -3.19 9.52
N ASP A 83 4.35 -2.27 8.81
CA ASP A 83 3.70 -1.28 7.95
C ASP A 83 4.24 -1.41 6.52
N PRO A 84 3.68 -2.33 5.71
CA PRO A 84 4.16 -2.55 4.34
C PRO A 84 3.93 -1.33 3.45
N LEU A 85 2.83 -0.60 3.66
CA LEU A 85 2.52 0.61 2.88
C LEU A 85 3.48 1.75 3.23
N GLY A 86 3.80 1.94 4.51
CA GLY A 86 4.82 2.90 4.92
C GLY A 86 6.18 2.59 4.32
N ARG A 87 6.60 1.31 4.33
CA ARG A 87 7.86 0.88 3.71
C ARG A 87 7.89 1.16 2.21
N THR A 88 6.84 0.82 1.47
CA THR A 88 6.81 1.10 0.02
C THR A 88 6.83 2.59 -0.30
N LEU A 89 6.11 3.42 0.46
CA LEU A 89 6.18 4.87 0.32
C LEU A 89 7.58 5.42 0.60
N GLN A 90 8.28 4.89 1.60
CA GLN A 90 9.65 5.26 1.92
C GLN A 90 10.64 4.89 0.79
N ASP A 91 10.50 3.70 0.21
CA ASP A 91 11.36 3.23 -0.88
C ASP A 91 11.21 4.10 -2.14
N ILE A 92 9.97 4.47 -2.48
CA ILE A 92 9.67 5.37 -3.60
C ILE A 92 10.38 6.73 -3.40
N GLN A 93 10.35 7.29 -2.19
CA GLN A 93 10.99 8.57 -1.89
C GLN A 93 12.52 8.51 -1.97
N LEU A 94 13.14 7.42 -1.47
CA LEU A 94 14.59 7.24 -1.55
C LEU A 94 15.08 7.16 -3.00
N ASN A 95 14.32 6.49 -3.88
CA ASN A 95 14.67 6.37 -5.30
C ASN A 95 14.61 7.72 -6.04
N LYS A 96 13.63 8.58 -5.70
CA LYS A 96 13.54 9.94 -6.26
C LYS A 96 14.75 10.81 -5.88
N SER A 97 15.25 10.70 -4.64
CA SER A 97 16.41 11.48 -4.16
C SER A 97 17.73 11.06 -4.81
N LYS A 98 17.93 9.74 -5.06
CA LYS A 98 19.13 9.23 -5.74
C LYS A 98 19.24 9.74 -7.18
N ASN A 99 18.11 9.82 -7.89
CA ASN A 99 18.07 10.33 -9.26
C ASN A 99 18.38 11.83 -9.33
N ALA A 100 17.97 12.62 -8.34
CA ALA A 100 18.29 14.05 -8.28
C ALA A 100 19.79 14.32 -8.03
N LYS A 101 20.45 13.54 -7.17
CA LYS A 101 21.88 13.70 -6.87
C LYS A 101 22.82 13.20 -7.99
N SER A 102 22.37 12.25 -8.81
CA SER A 102 23.15 11.75 -9.95
C SER A 102 23.24 12.75 -11.10
N LEU A 103 22.29 13.69 -11.18
CA LEU A 103 22.28 14.77 -12.18
C LEU A 103 23.27 15.90 -11.82
N GLU A 104 23.73 15.98 -10.58
CA GLU A 104 24.83 16.87 -10.18
C GLU A 104 26.19 16.17 -10.27
N ARG A 105 26.53 15.65 -11.45
CA ARG A 105 27.91 15.22 -11.74
C ARG A 105 28.72 16.40 -12.32
N PRO A 106 29.84 16.77 -11.69
CA PRO A 106 30.56 18.04 -11.91
C PRO A 106 31.36 18.07 -13.22
N ASP A 107 31.26 19.21 -13.92
CA ASP A 107 32.20 19.87 -14.85
C ASP A 107 32.95 19.11 -15.98
N GLN A 108 32.91 17.78 -16.04
CA GLN A 108 33.68 17.00 -17.03
C GLN A 108 33.09 17.05 -18.44
N LEU A 109 31.82 17.47 -18.61
CA LEU A 109 31.17 17.57 -19.91
C LEU A 109 31.58 18.81 -20.73
N LYS A 110 32.34 19.76 -20.15
CA LYS A 110 32.82 20.96 -20.87
C LYS A 110 34.07 20.70 -21.71
N GLN A 111 34.86 19.67 -21.40
CA GLN A 111 36.14 19.40 -22.08
C GLN A 111 35.98 18.64 -23.41
N VAL A 112 34.83 18.00 -23.66
CA VAL A 112 34.63 17.22 -24.91
C VAL A 112 34.20 18.10 -26.09
N VAL A 113 33.73 19.33 -25.83
CA VAL A 113 33.25 20.25 -26.88
C VAL A 113 34.40 20.97 -27.60
N THR A 114 35.62 20.97 -27.06
CA THR A 114 36.77 21.70 -27.62
C THR A 114 37.65 20.91 -28.59
N ALA A 115 37.31 19.66 -28.93
CA ALA A 115 38.19 18.76 -29.69
C ALA A 115 37.70 18.41 -31.12
N TYR A 116 36.84 19.22 -31.74
CA TYR A 116 36.59 19.12 -33.18
C TYR A 116 37.50 20.12 -33.91
N PRO A 117 38.54 19.67 -34.64
CA PRO A 117 39.25 20.56 -35.53
C PRO A 117 38.29 20.97 -36.66
N GLU A 118 38.25 22.26 -36.96
CA GLU A 118 37.42 22.87 -38.00
C GLU A 118 37.49 22.06 -39.31
N ALA A 119 36.42 21.35 -39.64
CA ALA A 119 36.31 20.62 -40.89
C ALA A 119 36.15 21.63 -42.04
N LYS A 120 37.09 21.62 -42.99
CA LYS A 120 37.01 22.42 -44.22
C LYS A 120 35.72 22.08 -44.99
N PRO A 121 35.01 23.06 -45.56
CA PRO A 121 33.77 22.79 -46.28
C PRO A 121 34.08 22.01 -47.56
N VAL A 122 33.61 20.77 -47.64
CA VAL A 122 33.65 19.99 -48.88
C VAL A 122 32.52 20.50 -49.77
N THR A 123 32.82 21.47 -50.63
CA THR A 123 31.95 21.84 -51.76
C THR A 123 32.19 20.83 -52.89
N SER A 124 31.50 19.70 -52.83
CA SER A 124 31.31 18.86 -54.00
C SER A 124 29.83 18.49 -54.06
N ALA A 125 29.17 18.99 -55.11
CA ALA A 125 27.75 18.82 -55.36
C ALA A 125 27.33 17.34 -55.29
N LEU A 126 26.70 16.95 -54.18
CA LEU A 126 25.90 15.74 -54.15
C LEU A 126 24.57 16.07 -54.84
N LYS A 127 24.31 15.41 -55.96
CA LYS A 127 22.99 15.31 -56.57
C LYS A 127 22.04 14.72 -55.52
N VAL A 128 21.12 15.53 -55.02
CA VAL A 128 19.97 15.07 -54.24
C VAL A 128 19.05 14.35 -55.21
N ALA A 129 19.01 13.02 -55.12
CA ALA A 129 17.96 12.25 -55.75
C ALA A 129 16.74 12.33 -54.85
N ASP A 130 15.71 13.05 -55.28
CA ASP A 130 14.40 13.10 -54.65
C ASP A 130 13.76 11.71 -54.72
N LYS A 131 13.98 10.91 -53.67
CA LYS A 131 13.13 9.75 -53.37
C LYS A 131 12.43 10.05 -52.05
N PRO A 132 11.11 10.28 -52.03
CA PRO A 132 10.39 10.37 -50.78
C PRO A 132 10.56 9.05 -50.04
N SER A 133 10.91 9.14 -48.76
CA SER A 133 11.02 8.00 -47.86
C SER A 133 9.71 7.21 -47.86
N GLU A 134 9.73 6.01 -48.43
CA GLU A 134 8.72 4.99 -48.16
C GLU A 134 8.86 4.59 -46.68
N TRP A 135 8.18 5.32 -45.81
CA TRP A 135 7.80 4.77 -44.53
C TRP A 135 6.81 3.64 -44.80
N ARG A 136 7.27 2.39 -44.72
CA ARG A 136 6.38 1.23 -44.60
C ARG A 136 5.71 1.30 -43.24
N SER A 137 4.46 1.72 -43.21
CA SER A 137 3.55 1.44 -42.12
C SER A 137 3.16 -0.04 -42.21
N ASP A 138 3.78 -0.90 -41.41
CA ASP A 138 3.27 -2.24 -41.15
C ASP A 138 1.96 -2.10 -40.35
N THR A 139 0.87 -1.88 -41.08
CA THR A 139 -0.50 -2.04 -40.59
C THR A 139 -1.17 -3.10 -41.45
N ASP A 140 -0.74 -4.34 -41.29
CA ASP A 140 -1.61 -5.46 -41.60
C ASP A 140 -2.64 -5.53 -40.46
N GLY A 141 -3.81 -4.95 -40.71
CA GLY A 141 -4.93 -5.03 -39.79
C GLY A 141 -5.38 -6.48 -39.64
N TYR A 142 -5.41 -6.98 -38.40
CA TYR A 142 -6.00 -8.28 -38.11
C TYR A 142 -7.48 -8.28 -38.53
N THR A 143 -7.85 -9.25 -39.37
CA THR A 143 -9.25 -9.43 -39.77
C THR A 143 -10.00 -10.14 -38.64
N THR A 144 -11.30 -9.87 -38.48
CA THR A 144 -12.14 -10.43 -37.40
C THR A 144 -12.07 -11.97 -37.31
N ASP A 145 -11.90 -12.66 -38.43
CA ASP A 145 -11.74 -14.12 -38.47
C ASP A 145 -10.40 -14.61 -37.87
N ASP A 146 -9.33 -13.81 -37.98
CA ASP A 146 -8.00 -14.12 -37.41
C ASP A 146 -8.00 -14.04 -35.88
N LEU A 147 -8.82 -13.14 -35.33
CA LEU A 147 -9.00 -13.02 -33.87
C LEU A 147 -9.97 -14.09 -33.31
N MET A 148 -10.95 -14.54 -34.12
CA MET A 148 -11.88 -15.61 -33.74
C MET A 148 -11.21 -16.98 -33.63
N ALA A 149 -10.14 -17.23 -34.40
CA ALA A 149 -9.39 -18.48 -34.36
C ALA A 149 -8.71 -18.75 -33.00
N LEU A 150 -8.44 -17.71 -32.20
CA LEU A 150 -7.80 -17.84 -30.89
C LEU A 150 -8.76 -18.25 -29.76
N PHE A 151 -10.07 -18.26 -30.01
CA PHE A 151 -11.10 -18.48 -28.98
C PHE A 151 -11.84 -19.83 -29.06
N GLN A 152 -11.36 -20.82 -29.81
CA GLN A 152 -12.02 -22.13 -29.82
C GLN A 152 -11.86 -22.85 -28.47
N PRO A 153 -12.97 -23.26 -27.80
CA PRO A 153 -12.89 -24.10 -26.61
C PRO A 153 -12.47 -25.52 -26.99
N SER A 154 -11.53 -26.09 -26.23
CA SER A 154 -11.08 -27.47 -26.38
C SER A 154 -12.25 -28.44 -26.17
N ASP A 155 -12.74 -29.06 -27.25
CA ASP A 155 -13.74 -30.12 -27.18
C ASP A 155 -13.20 -31.34 -26.44
N THR A 156 -13.70 -31.53 -25.22
CA THR A 156 -13.54 -32.74 -24.42
C THR A 156 -14.31 -33.88 -25.08
N THR A 157 -13.66 -34.71 -25.88
CA THR A 157 -14.26 -35.96 -26.36
C THR A 157 -14.07 -37.08 -25.33
N ARG A 158 -15.10 -37.26 -24.49
CA ARG A 158 -15.29 -38.41 -23.62
C ARG A 158 -15.61 -39.63 -24.49
N LYS A 159 -14.64 -40.53 -24.70
CA LYS A 159 -14.90 -41.87 -25.25
C LYS A 159 -15.66 -42.72 -24.22
N LYS A 160 -16.76 -43.33 -24.67
CA LYS A 160 -17.48 -44.42 -24.00
C LYS A 160 -16.62 -45.67 -23.92
#